data_AF-A0A806J1F4-F1
#
_entry.id   AF-A0A806J1F4-F1
#
_cell.length_a   1.000
_cell.length_b   1.000
_cell.length_c   1.000
_cell.angle_alpha   90.00
_cell.angle_beta   90.00
_cell.angle_gamma   90.00
#
_symmetry.space_group_name_H-M   'P 1'
#
loop_
_entity.id
_entity.type
_entity.pdbx_description
1 polymer ?
#
loop_
_entity_poly.entity_id
_entity_poly.type
_entity_poly.pdbx_seq_one_letter_code
_entity_poly.pdbx_strand_id
1 'polypeptide(L)' 'MSLRTILTDNLWKRLAYLLDRTGRVYNKPEHRNTVEGILYRIRKGCPWRDLPAEFGL' A
#
# COMPACT_ATOMS: atom_id res chain seq x y z
N MET A 1 7.10 9.86 7.79
CA MET A 1 6.81 8.41 7.73
C MET A 1 6.03 8.03 8.97
N SER A 2 4.83 7.48 8.83
CA SER A 2 4.11 6.86 9.96
C SER A 2 4.90 5.64 10.42
N LEU A 3 4.89 5.30 11.71
CA LEU A 3 5.47 4.04 12.23
C LEU A 3 4.81 2.77 11.62
N ARG A 4 3.74 2.96 10.84
CA ARG A 4 2.90 1.90 10.28
C ARG A 4 3.20 1.61 8.80
N THR A 5 3.70 2.60 8.05
CA THR A 5 4.07 2.52 6.62
C THR A 5 5.50 2.03 6.44
N ILE A 6 5.76 1.21 5.41
CA ILE A 6 7.09 0.65 5.14
C ILE A 6 7.67 1.01 3.76
N LEU A 7 6.85 1.53 2.83
CA LEU A 7 7.33 1.90 1.51
C LEU A 7 7.95 3.29 1.56
N THR A 8 9.24 3.36 1.26
CA THR A 8 9.90 4.62 0.91
C THR A 8 9.36 5.13 -0.43
N ASP A 9 9.50 6.43 -0.70
CA ASP A 9 9.03 7.00 -1.97
C ASP A 9 9.71 6.35 -3.19
N ASN A 10 10.99 5.99 -3.07
CA ASN A 10 11.71 5.29 -4.12
C ASN A 10 11.20 3.86 -4.34
N LEU A 11 10.88 3.12 -3.28
CA LEU A 11 10.26 1.79 -3.40
C LEU A 11 8.88 1.89 -4.03
N TRP A 12 8.07 2.85 -3.59
CA TRP A 12 6.75 3.10 -4.17
C TRP A 12 6.84 3.43 -5.66
N LYS A 13 7.74 4.34 -6.07
CA LYS A 13 7.94 4.68 -7.49
C LYS A 13 8.26 3.46 -8.35
N ARG A 14 9.17 2.59 -7.89
CA ARG A 14 9.52 1.35 -8.60
C ARG A 14 8.35 0.37 -8.66
N LEU A 15 7.64 0.19 -7.55
CA LEU A 15 6.50 -0.71 -7.48
C LEU A 15 5.34 -0.22 -8.37
N ALA A 16 4.98 1.06 -8.27
CA ALA A 16 3.94 1.69 -9.07
C ALA A 16 4.22 1.55 -10.56
N TYR A 17 5.48 1.75 -10.98
CA TYR A 17 5.90 1.51 -12.37
C TYR A 17 5.64 0.06 -12.83
N LEU A 18 5.92 -0.93 -11.99
CA LEU A 18 5.66 -2.34 -12.33
C LEU A 18 4.17 -2.65 -12.37
N LEU A 19 3.40 -2.13 -11.40
CA LEU A 19 1.95 -2.29 -11.32
C LEU A 19 1.26 -1.71 -12.56
N ASP A 20 1.66 -0.51 -13.00
CA ASP A 20 1.14 0.15 -14.20
C ASP A 20 1.30 -0.73 -15.46
N ARG A 21 2.48 -1.34 -15.63
CA ARG A 21 2.76 -2.24 -16.77
C ARG A 21 1.98 -3.56 -16.75
N THR A 22 1.35 -3.92 -15.65
CA THR A 22 0.45 -5.07 -15.65
C THR A 22 -0.83 -4.82 -16.46
N GLY A 23 -1.17 -3.54 -16.73
CA GLY A 23 -2.44 -3.13 -17.32
C GLY A 23 -3.66 -3.34 -16.42
N ARG A 24 -3.46 -3.82 -15.19
CA ARG A 24 -4.54 -4.11 -14.21
C ARG A 24 -4.65 -3.04 -13.13
N VAL A 25 -3.59 -2.29 -12.90
CA VAL A 25 -3.52 -1.22 -11.92
C VAL A 25 -3.03 0.01 -12.67
N TYR A 26 -3.76 1.12 -12.57
CA TYR A 26 -3.38 2.39 -13.18
C TYR A 26 -2.77 3.30 -12.12
N ASN A 27 -2.08 4.37 -12.51
CA ASN A 27 -1.48 5.27 -11.54
C ASN A 27 -2.54 6.14 -10.83
N LYS A 28 -2.84 5.81 -9.58
CA LYS A 28 -3.71 6.59 -8.67
C LYS A 28 -3.01 6.80 -7.32
N PRO A 29 -2.99 8.02 -6.75
CA PRO A 29 -2.31 8.28 -5.48
C PRO A 29 -2.76 7.37 -4.32
N GLU A 30 -4.04 7.01 -4.28
CA GLU A 30 -4.66 6.20 -3.22
C GLU A 30 -4.19 4.74 -3.22
N HIS A 31 -3.66 4.23 -4.35
CA HIS A 31 -3.15 2.85 -4.40
C HIS A 31 -1.99 2.62 -3.44
N ARG A 32 -1.21 3.66 -3.12
CA ARG A 32 -0.14 3.54 -2.14
C ARG A 32 -0.69 3.14 -0.79
N ASN A 33 -1.79 3.76 -0.35
CA ASN A 33 -2.40 3.48 0.94
C ASN A 33 -2.96 2.05 0.98
N THR A 34 -3.57 1.58 -0.12
CA THR A 34 -4.04 0.19 -0.24
C THR A 34 -2.90 -0.81 -0.11
N VAL A 35 -1.77 -0.58 -0.80
CA VAL A 35 -0.60 -1.48 -0.73
C VAL A 35 0.03 -1.44 0.66
N GLU A 36 0.18 -0.26 1.27
CA GLU A 36 0.65 -0.13 2.65
C GLU A 36 -0.28 -0.87 3.63
N GLY A 37 -1.60 -0.83 3.41
CA GLY A 37 -2.58 -1.63 4.17
C GLY A 37 -2.37 -3.14 4.01
N ILE A 38 -2.17 -3.63 2.78
CA ILE A 38 -1.83 -5.04 2.51
C ILE A 38 -0.57 -5.44 3.28
N LEU A 39 0.47 -4.62 3.21
CA LEU A 39 1.76 -4.88 3.86
C LEU A 39 1.63 -4.84 5.39
N TYR A 40 0.86 -3.89 5.93
CA TYR A 40 0.56 -3.83 7.35
C TYR A 40 -0.14 -5.10 7.82
N ARG A 41 -1.16 -5.55 7.08
CA ARG A 41 -1.91 -6.78 7.38
C ARG A 41 -1.00 -7.99 7.42
N ILE A 42 -0.14 -8.16 6.42
CA ILE A 42 0.82 -9.28 6.36
C ILE A 42 1.78 -9.24 7.55
N ARG A 43 2.31 -8.05 7.90
CA ARG A 43 3.26 -7.88 9.00
C ARG A 43 2.65 -8.07 10.38
N LYS A 44 1.39 -7.69 10.57
CA LYS A 44 0.70 -7.73 11.88
C LYS A 44 -0.21 -8.94 12.06
N GLY A 45 -0.59 -9.61 10.99
CA GLY A 45 -1.50 -10.76 11.02
C GLY A 45 -2.96 -10.38 11.37
N CYS A 46 -3.38 -9.12 11.17
CA CYS A 46 -4.72 -8.69 11.55
C CYS A 46 -5.79 -9.02 10.48
N PRO A 47 -7.07 -9.15 10.87
CA PRO A 47 -8.20 -9.13 9.95
C PRO A 47 -8.30 -7.79 9.18
N TRP A 48 -8.97 -7.81 8.02
CA TRP A 48 -9.21 -6.60 7.22
C TRP A 48 -9.98 -5.52 7.97
N ARG A 49 -10.96 -5.93 8.80
CA ARG A 49 -11.78 -5.01 9.61
C ARG A 49 -10.99 -4.25 10.67
N ASP A 50 -9.80 -4.76 11.02
CA ASP A 50 -8.97 -4.20 12.08
C ASP A 50 -7.79 -3.40 11.51
N LEU A 51 -7.79 -3.09 10.21
CA LEU A 51 -6.81 -2.21 9.59
C LEU A 51 -6.97 -0.76 10.11
N PRO A 52 -5.87 -0.06 10.38
CA PRO A 52 -5.92 1.38 10.65
C PRO A 52 -6.60 2.14 9.51
N ALA A 53 -7.49 3.08 9.87
CA ALA A 53 -8.26 3.89 8.92
C ALA A 53 -7.41 4.73 7.95
N GLU A 54 -6.12 4.93 8.25
CA GLU A 54 -5.17 5.61 7.35
C GLU A 54 -4.88 4.83 6.05
N PHE A 55 -5.11 3.51 6.03
CA PHE A 55 -4.90 2.67 4.85
C PHE A 55 -6.16 2.50 3.98
N GLY A 56 -7.29 3.02 4.44
CA GLY A 56 -8.60 2.92 3.79
C GLY A 56 -9.73 3.17 4.79
N LEU A 57 -10.89 3.57 4.26
CA LEU A 57 -12.18 3.62 4.95
C LEU A 57 -13.15 2.66 4.25
#